data_AF-A0A2K3MCM0-F1
#
_entry.id   AF-A0A2K3MCM0-F1
#
_cell.length_a   1.000
_cell.length_b   1.000
_cell.length_c   1.000
_cell.angle_alpha   90.00
_cell.angle_beta   90.00
_cell.angle_gamma   90.00
#
_symmetry.space_group_name_H-M   'P 1'
#
loop_
_entity.id
_entity.type
_entity.pdbx_description
1 polymer ?
#
loop_
_entity_poly.entity_id
_entity_poly.type
_entity_poly.pdbx_seq_one_letter_code
_entity_poly.pdbx_strand_id
1 'polypeptide(L)'
;MASIQVFSSITCGQEIFQQCCNWLTIGTFPANLNSTNISLIPKGDSQVSMKDWRPISLCNVIYKLVAKVLANRLKNVLDKCISISQSAFIPGRSILDNVMVAFEVIHHMKTKTKGKLGDVALKLDISK
;
A
#
# COMPACT_ATOMS: atom_id res chain seq x y z
N MET A 1 28.77 -1.67 -46.41
CA MET A 1 27.56 -2.25 -45.77
C MET A 1 28.06 -3.41 -44.91
N ALA A 2 27.92 -3.47 -43.60
CA ALA A 2 27.05 -2.79 -42.67
C ALA A 2 27.85 -2.30 -41.46
N SER A 3 27.63 -1.05 -41.05
CA SER A 3 28.18 -0.52 -39.82
C SER A 3 27.38 -1.10 -38.66
N ILE A 4 28.08 -1.82 -37.79
CA ILE A 4 27.60 -2.18 -36.45
C ILE A 4 27.42 -0.85 -35.69
N GLN A 5 26.18 -0.36 -35.64
CA GLN A 5 25.82 0.70 -34.71
C GLN A 5 25.82 0.09 -33.32
N VAL A 6 26.88 0.41 -32.58
CA VAL A 6 27.02 0.21 -31.15
C VAL A 6 25.76 0.73 -30.46
N PHE A 7 25.01 -0.18 -29.85
CA PHE A 7 23.99 0.13 -28.85
C PHE A 7 24.62 1.04 -27.78
N SER A 8 24.33 2.34 -27.83
CA SER A 8 24.62 3.29 -26.75
C SER A 8 23.76 2.93 -25.54
N SER A 9 24.26 1.99 -24.76
CA SER A 9 23.63 1.46 -23.56
C SER A 9 24.19 2.20 -22.34
N ILE A 10 23.30 2.69 -21.46
CA ILE A 10 23.55 3.24 -20.10
C ILE A 10 23.44 4.79 -19.92
N THR A 11 22.40 5.45 -20.43
CA THR A 11 22.06 6.85 -20.00
C THR A 11 20.65 7.06 -19.45
N CYS A 12 19.74 6.09 -19.59
CA CYS A 12 18.34 6.28 -19.17
C CYS A 12 18.18 6.49 -17.64
N GLY A 13 19.08 5.93 -16.83
CA GLY A 13 19.01 6.05 -15.36
C GLY A 13 19.21 7.49 -14.85
N GLN A 14 20.14 8.26 -15.44
CA GLN A 14 20.42 9.63 -15.01
C GLN A 14 19.26 10.57 -15.36
N GLU A 15 18.68 10.41 -16.55
CA GLU A 15 17.53 11.19 -16.99
C GLU A 15 16.31 10.93 -16.10
N ILE A 16 16.01 9.66 -15.81
CA ILE A 16 14.92 9.28 -14.89
C ILE A 16 15.14 9.88 -13.51
N PHE A 17 16.37 9.78 -12.98
CA PHE A 17 16.72 10.35 -11.69
C PHE A 17 16.50 11.87 -11.66
N GLN A 18 17.02 12.59 -12.65
CA GLN A 18 16.90 14.05 -12.73
C GLN A 18 15.43 14.48 -12.83
N GLN A 19 14.63 13.79 -13.64
CA GLN A 19 13.19 14.07 -13.76
C GLN A 19 12.45 13.81 -12.44
N CYS A 20 12.73 12.69 -11.77
CA CYS A 20 12.12 12.40 -10.47
C CYS A 20 12.48 13.47 -9.42
N CYS A 21 13.74 13.91 -9.37
CA CYS A 21 14.17 15.00 -8.50
C CYS A 21 13.42 16.31 -8.82
N ASN A 22 13.34 16.66 -10.10
CA ASN A 22 12.62 17.86 -10.54
C ASN A 22 11.13 17.80 -10.12
N TRP A 23 10.44 16.68 -10.34
CA TRP A 23 9.04 16.53 -9.95
C TRP A 23 8.83 16.59 -8.44
N LEU A 24 9.74 16.01 -7.65
CA LEU A 24 9.68 16.08 -6.19
C LEU A 24 9.92 17.50 -5.65
N THR A 25 10.69 18.32 -6.35
CA THR A 25 10.95 19.72 -5.98
C THR A 25 9.83 20.65 -6.44
N ILE A 26 9.35 20.51 -7.67
CA ILE A 26 8.33 21.39 -8.28
C ILE A 26 6.92 20.97 -7.85
N GLY A 27 6.69 19.69 -7.54
CA GLY A 27 5.39 19.15 -7.14
C GLY A 27 4.45 18.84 -8.30
N THR A 28 4.96 18.78 -9.54
CA THR A 28 4.16 18.53 -10.74
C THR A 28 4.65 17.30 -11.51
N PHE A 29 3.70 16.54 -12.05
CA PHE A 29 3.96 15.36 -12.88
C PHE A 29 3.49 15.59 -14.32
N PRO A 30 4.08 14.90 -15.32
CA PRO A 30 3.55 14.87 -16.67
C PRO A 30 2.11 14.34 -16.67
N ALA A 31 1.25 14.93 -17.49
CA ALA A 31 -0.19 14.63 -17.51
C ALA A 31 -0.52 13.16 -17.84
N ASN A 32 0.35 12.48 -18.58
CA ASN A 32 0.18 11.08 -18.98
C ASN A 32 0.80 10.09 -17.97
N LEU A 33 1.53 10.54 -16.95
CA LEU A 33 2.26 9.65 -16.04
C LEU A 33 1.31 8.81 -15.17
N ASN A 34 0.11 9.32 -14.90
CA ASN A 34 -0.93 8.63 -14.14
C ASN A 34 -1.83 7.72 -15.00
N SER A 35 -1.60 7.68 -16.33
CA SER A 35 -2.32 6.78 -17.21
C SER A 35 -1.93 5.34 -16.90
N THR A 36 -2.90 4.48 -16.64
CA THR A 36 -2.68 3.08 -16.26
C THR A 36 -3.60 2.17 -17.04
N ASN A 37 -3.06 1.03 -17.47
CA ASN A 37 -3.89 -0.06 -17.98
C ASN A 37 -4.45 -0.83 -16.78
N ILE A 38 -5.65 -1.40 -16.92
CA ILE A 38 -6.25 -2.27 -15.91
C ILE A 38 -6.19 -3.70 -16.43
N SER A 39 -5.62 -4.59 -15.64
CA SER A 39 -5.64 -6.04 -15.88
C SER A 39 -6.52 -6.70 -14.82
N LEU A 40 -7.33 -7.68 -15.23
CA LEU A 40 -8.19 -8.43 -14.32
C LEU A 40 -7.48 -9.74 -13.91
N ILE A 41 -7.29 -9.94 -12.61
CA ILE A 41 -6.75 -11.18 -12.06
C ILE A 41 -7.88 -11.96 -11.36
N PRO A 42 -8.03 -13.27 -11.62
CA PRO A 42 -9.07 -14.07 -10.99
C PRO A 42 -8.94 -14.14 -9.46
N LYS A 43 -10.08 -14.22 -8.77
CA LYS A 43 -10.18 -14.57 -7.35
C LYS A 43 -10.56 -16.05 -7.24
N GLY A 44 -9.61 -16.89 -6.83
CA GLY A 44 -9.84 -18.33 -6.71
C GLY A 44 -9.94 -19.03 -8.07
N ASP A 45 -10.44 -20.26 -8.06
CA ASP A 45 -10.32 -21.17 -9.22
C ASP A 45 -11.48 -21.06 -10.23
N SER A 46 -12.64 -20.54 -9.80
CA SER A 46 -13.81 -20.34 -10.67
C SER A 46 -14.29 -18.90 -10.58
N GLN A 47 -14.57 -18.29 -11.75
CA GLN A 47 -15.09 -16.94 -11.84
C GLN A 47 -16.45 -16.98 -12.53
N VAL A 48 -17.50 -16.71 -11.75
CA VAL A 48 -18.90 -16.75 -12.21
C VAL A 48 -19.44 -15.34 -12.38
N SER A 49 -18.85 -14.36 -11.70
CA SER A 49 -19.27 -12.95 -11.72
C SER A 49 -18.08 -11.99 -11.81
N MET A 50 -18.33 -10.74 -12.21
CA MET A 50 -17.33 -9.66 -12.19
C MET A 50 -16.74 -9.41 -10.80
N LYS A 51 -17.46 -9.77 -9.72
CA LYS A 51 -16.96 -9.70 -8.34
C LYS A 51 -15.79 -10.66 -8.07
N ASP A 52 -15.65 -11.71 -8.90
CA ASP A 52 -14.59 -12.72 -8.81
C ASP A 52 -13.31 -12.29 -9.52
N TRP A 53 -13.25 -11.04 -9.99
CA TRP A 53 -12.05 -10.46 -10.58
C TRP A 53 -11.49 -9.35 -9.69
N ARG A 54 -10.16 -9.30 -9.56
CA ARG A 54 -9.41 -8.20 -8.97
C ARG A 54 -8.88 -7.31 -10.09
N PRO A 55 -9.32 -6.06 -10.21
CA PRO A 55 -8.66 -5.12 -11.11
C PRO A 55 -7.30 -4.72 -10.52
N ILE A 56 -6.26 -4.82 -11.34
CA ILE A 56 -4.90 -4.38 -11.02
C ILE A 56 -4.49 -3.28 -12.00
N SER A 57 -4.11 -2.13 -11.46
CA SER A 57 -3.54 -1.02 -12.22
C SER A 57 -2.08 -1.30 -12.56
N LEU A 58 -1.79 -1.45 -13.85
CA LEU A 58 -0.45 -1.54 -14.40
C LEU A 58 0.15 -0.14 -14.60
N CYS A 59 0.44 0.54 -13.48
CA CYS A 59 0.96 1.90 -13.50
C CYS A 59 2.38 1.97 -14.08
N ASN A 60 2.75 3.16 -14.58
CA ASN A 60 4.10 3.47 -15.03
C ASN A 60 5.17 3.18 -13.94
N VAL A 61 6.30 2.58 -14.31
CA VAL A 61 7.40 2.25 -13.39
C VAL A 61 7.98 3.50 -12.74
N ILE A 62 8.09 4.61 -13.47
CA ILE A 62 8.58 5.88 -12.95
C ILE A 62 7.61 6.41 -11.87
N TYR A 63 6.30 6.32 -12.09
CA TYR A 63 5.30 6.65 -11.08
C TYR A 63 5.48 5.82 -9.80
N LYS A 64 5.68 4.50 -9.95
CA LYS A 64 5.94 3.59 -8.81
C LYS A 64 7.22 3.95 -8.06
N LEU A 65 8.27 4.36 -8.77
CA LEU A 65 9.54 4.78 -8.17
C LEU A 65 9.34 6.03 -7.30
N VAL A 66 8.68 7.06 -7.83
CA VAL A 66 8.42 8.29 -7.06
C VAL A 66 7.52 8.02 -5.86
N ALA A 67 6.45 7.24 -6.06
CA ALA A 67 5.57 6.83 -4.97
C ALA A 67 6.33 6.07 -3.86
N LYS A 68 7.29 5.20 -4.24
CA LYS A 68 8.14 4.49 -3.28
C LYS A 68 9.07 5.43 -2.52
N VAL A 69 9.68 6.42 -3.19
CA VAL A 69 10.51 7.44 -2.54
C VAL A 69 9.68 8.23 -1.53
N LEU A 70 8.48 8.67 -1.90
CA LEU A 70 7.57 9.37 -1.00
C LEU A 70 7.17 8.52 0.21
N ALA A 71 6.80 7.26 -0.02
CA ALA A 71 6.47 6.33 1.05
C ALA A 71 7.65 6.12 2.03
N ASN A 72 8.87 6.00 1.51
CA ASN A 72 10.08 5.88 2.33
C ASN A 72 10.35 7.16 3.16
N ARG A 73 10.07 8.35 2.60
CA ARG A 73 10.18 9.62 3.35
C ARG A 73 9.12 9.72 4.45
N LEU A 74 7.87 9.36 4.15
CA LEU A 74 6.76 9.38 5.10
C LEU A 74 6.93 8.37 6.23
N LYS A 75 7.56 7.21 5.95
CA LYS A 75 7.86 6.19 6.96
C LYS A 75 8.56 6.78 8.20
N ASN A 76 9.46 7.75 8.02
CA ASN A 76 10.23 8.34 9.11
C ASN A 76 9.40 9.19 10.10
N VAL A 77 8.21 9.62 9.69
CA VAL A 77 7.30 10.41 10.54
C VAL A 77 6.04 9.66 10.91
N LEU A 78 5.83 8.46 10.33
CA LEU A 78 4.59 7.71 10.44
C LEU A 78 4.25 7.38 11.89
N ASP A 79 5.24 7.01 12.71
CA ASP A 79 5.05 6.69 14.13
C ASP A 79 4.51 7.86 14.97
N LYS A 80 4.66 9.10 14.51
CA LYS A 80 4.10 10.28 15.19
C LYS A 80 2.64 10.55 14.82
N CYS A 81 2.16 9.94 13.73
CA CYS A 81 0.84 10.21 13.15
C CYS A 81 -0.17 9.09 13.37
N ILE A 82 0.27 7.92 13.85
CA ILE A 82 -0.58 6.73 14.01
C ILE A 82 -0.63 6.27 15.46
N SER A 83 -1.73 5.65 15.85
CA SER A 83 -1.88 5.01 17.15
C SER A 83 -0.95 3.80 17.29
N ILE A 84 -0.56 3.47 18.52
CA ILE A 84 0.16 2.23 18.83
C ILE A 84 -0.65 0.96 18.49
N SER A 85 -1.98 1.05 18.52
CA SER A 85 -2.89 -0.05 18.15
C SER A 85 -2.95 -0.34 16.65
N GLN A 86 -2.37 0.52 15.80
CA GLN A 86 -2.30 0.31 14.37
C GLN A 86 -1.06 -0.54 14.02
N SER A 87 -1.29 -1.82 13.75
CA SER A 87 -0.20 -2.79 13.47
C SER A 87 -0.05 -3.16 12.00
N ALA A 88 -1.12 -3.04 11.21
CA ALA A 88 -1.08 -3.38 9.79
C ALA A 88 -0.21 -2.39 8.99
N PHE A 89 0.63 -2.92 8.10
CA PHE A 89 1.51 -2.17 7.18
C PHE A 89 2.56 -1.28 7.86
N ILE A 90 2.83 -1.48 9.15
CA ILE A 90 3.88 -0.76 9.89
C ILE A 90 5.08 -1.68 10.12
N PRO A 91 6.28 -1.33 9.64
CA PRO A 91 7.48 -2.13 9.87
C PRO A 91 7.78 -2.29 11.36
N GLY A 92 8.06 -3.52 11.80
CA GLY A 92 8.38 -3.82 13.20
C GLY A 92 7.17 -4.04 14.10
N ARG A 93 5.93 -3.88 13.62
CA ARG A 93 4.71 -4.23 14.35
C ARG A 93 4.14 -5.54 13.81
N SER A 94 3.71 -6.42 14.70
CA SER A 94 3.14 -7.71 14.32
C SER A 94 1.62 -7.65 14.28
N ILE A 95 1.01 -8.30 13.28
CA ILE A 95 -0.45 -8.50 13.28
C ILE A 95 -0.90 -9.33 14.49
N LEU A 96 -0.02 -10.19 15.01
CA LEU A 96 -0.30 -11.04 16.16
C LEU A 96 -0.53 -10.24 17.44
N ASP A 97 0.09 -9.07 17.58
CA ASP A 97 -0.09 -8.20 18.74
C ASP A 97 -1.56 -7.76 18.86
N ASN A 98 -2.17 -7.36 17.73
CA ASN A 98 -3.58 -6.99 17.67
C ASN A 98 -4.51 -8.18 17.93
N VAL A 99 -4.10 -9.38 17.49
CA VAL A 99 -4.86 -10.62 17.75
C VAL A 99 -4.85 -10.94 19.26
N MET A 100 -3.70 -10.80 19.92
CA MET A 100 -3.57 -11.03 21.37
C MET A 100 -4.43 -10.05 22.17
N VAL A 101 -4.36 -8.76 21.85
CA VAL A 101 -5.20 -7.73 22.49
C VAL A 101 -6.69 -8.05 22.30
N ALA A 102 -7.10 -8.45 21.09
CA ALA A 102 -8.48 -8.84 20.84
C ALA A 102 -8.90 -10.06 21.67
N PHE A 103 -8.04 -11.07 21.81
CA PHE A 103 -8.30 -12.23 22.65
C PHE A 103 -8.48 -11.86 24.12
N GLU A 104 -7.63 -10.98 24.65
CA GLU A 104 -7.72 -10.51 26.04
C GLU A 104 -9.03 -9.73 26.28
N VAL A 105 -9.39 -8.82 25.37
CA VAL A 105 -10.65 -8.07 25.44
C VAL A 105 -11.86 -9.01 25.43
N ILE A 106 -11.89 -9.99 24.51
CA ILE A 106 -12.99 -10.97 24.43
C ILE A 106 -13.03 -11.83 25.70
N HIS A 107 -11.88 -12.24 26.23
CA HIS A 107 -11.80 -13.02 27.45
C HIS A 107 -12.32 -12.24 28.67
N HIS A 108 -11.94 -10.97 28.80
CA HIS A 108 -12.46 -10.07 29.83
C HIS A 108 -13.99 -9.96 29.75
N MET A 109 -14.53 -9.71 28.56
CA MET A 109 -15.98 -9.62 28.36
C MET A 109 -16.72 -10.92 28.72
N LYS A 110 -16.13 -12.08 28.44
CA LYS A 110 -16.70 -13.38 28.79
C LYS A 110 -16.68 -13.67 30.30
N THR A 111 -15.65 -13.21 31.00
CA THR A 111 -15.45 -13.49 32.44
C THR A 111 -16.16 -12.48 33.34
N LYS A 112 -16.48 -11.29 32.82
CA LYS A 112 -17.26 -10.27 33.51
C LYS A 112 -18.72 -10.70 33.67
N THR A 113 -19.02 -11.34 34.79
CA THR A 113 -20.35 -11.87 35.14
C THR A 113 -21.14 -11.00 36.12
N LYS A 114 -20.54 -9.92 36.62
CA LYS A 114 -21.13 -9.02 37.63
C LYS A 114 -20.85 -7.55 37.27
N GLY A 115 -21.77 -6.67 37.64
CA GLY A 115 -21.68 -5.23 37.41
C GLY A 115 -22.97 -4.66 36.80
N LYS A 116 -23.18 -3.35 36.93
CA LYS A 116 -24.36 -2.67 36.36
C LYS A 116 -24.19 -2.25 34.89
N LEU A 117 -22.95 -2.27 34.39
CA LEU A 117 -22.59 -1.86 33.02
C LEU A 117 -22.12 -3.09 32.22
N GLY A 118 -22.77 -3.33 31.08
CA GLY A 118 -22.36 -4.34 30.11
C GLY A 118 -21.36 -3.80 29.09
N ASP A 119 -20.58 -4.70 28.49
CA ASP A 119 -19.59 -4.37 27.46
C ASP A 119 -20.07 -4.85 26.09
N VAL A 120 -19.72 -4.12 25.03
CA VAL A 120 -20.06 -4.45 23.64
C VAL A 120 -18.81 -4.33 22.78
N ALA A 121 -18.60 -5.31 21.89
CA ALA A 121 -17.57 -5.27 20.87
C ALA A 121 -18.19 -4.97 19.51
N LEU A 122 -17.60 -4.03 18.78
CA LEU A 122 -18.05 -3.63 17.45
C LEU A 122 -16.99 -4.00 16.42
N LYS A 123 -17.36 -4.85 15.46
CA LYS A 123 -16.54 -5.11 14.28
C LYS A 123 -16.91 -4.08 13.20
N LEU A 124 -16.01 -3.15 12.93
CA LEU A 124 -16.17 -2.13 11.90
C LEU A 124 -15.38 -2.54 10.66
N ASP A 125 -15.97 -2.35 9.49
CA ASP A 125 -15.31 -2.53 8.20
C ASP A 125 -15.71 -1.38 7.27
N ILE A 126 -14.83 -1.04 6.34
CA ILE A 126 -15.06 0.04 5.38
C ILE A 126 -15.41 -0.59 4.04
N SER A 127 -16.64 -0.35 3.57
CA SER A 127 -17.02 -0.68 2.19
C SER A 127 -16.32 0.27 1.22
N LYS A 128 -15.89 -0.27 0.07
CA LYS A 128 -15.49 0.56 -1.07
C LYS A 128 -16.66 1.36 -1.63
#